data_AF-A0A958GKV1-F1
#
_entry.id   AF-A0A958GKV1-F1
#
_cell.length_a   1.000
_cell.length_b   1.000
_cell.length_c   1.000
_cell.angle_alpha   90.00
_cell.angle_beta   90.00
_cell.angle_gamma   90.00
#
_symmetry.space_group_name_H-M   'P 1'
#
loop_
_entity.id
_entity.type
_entity.pdbx_description
1 polymer ?
#
loop_
_entity_poly.entity_id
_entity_poly.type
_entity_poly.pdbx_seq_one_letter_code
_entity_poly.pdbx_strand_id
1 'polypeptide(L)'
;FSPFLVVIDGINGSVNGGRAVIIGEFNPSDLHSSNLRLDFERASYQISPDTSLTASGELGLSRDELGRLALRGEVEIDSAEFIKEFDLRTLVSQIPELLIGAAESKKNIEAGVPRLELDLSVRAGRNVYVITSFFGAELEGDLKIQGSLEAPLISGDIESLRGWLGLQDARFEISSATVAFRPPSLQPSLNLVAETYVSGKSGQNTLIILEATGPLLSPQIVLSSDQGLSEREILALIGSRSDFRVSASSFNEEDELSLESFRGGVSDQTLLEKLFRKVTRIDSLSFEPKFNARRGLLEPALTAKKNLLPKLDLLGESFLSSPEEGSQLFLRYTLSPKLQLIGTLDTINSENRSSLGLDIAYTALARHKRSVEFQISGNEYFSKSELLASERLSEYSRVHPSVLGRIATNLRDFYWNAGFWDASVEIDCSKTYDTCDVVTLHIEEGSRYTVDDVHFPRHALNSAAVEYLEAIGHKKHYATEELRSEVQQEVIRKLRSDGYLQARVQASYSPGASEDGAPSRRLHLSIDSGRAVTFLFQGNSTFTDRELLETINLFERRQPFGNNTIHLLARN
;
A
#
# COMPACT_ATOMS: atom_id res chain seq x y z
N PHE A 1 10.03 -51.20 35.04
CA PHE A 1 10.58 -50.37 33.95
C PHE A 1 11.11 -49.10 34.58
N SER A 2 12.42 -48.89 34.54
CA SER A 2 13.01 -47.62 35.00
C SER A 2 12.59 -46.50 34.04
N PRO A 3 12.19 -45.32 34.52
CA PRO A 3 11.98 -44.18 33.64
C PRO A 3 13.33 -43.83 33.00
N PHE A 4 13.40 -43.89 31.68
CA PHE A 4 14.59 -43.52 30.93
C PHE A 4 14.73 -41.99 30.95
N LEU A 5 15.60 -41.49 31.81
CA LEU A 5 16.01 -40.08 31.82
C LEU A 5 17.17 -39.91 30.82
N VAL A 6 16.99 -39.05 29.82
CA VAL A 6 18.04 -38.71 28.86
C VAL A 6 18.65 -37.38 29.29
N VAL A 7 19.91 -37.41 29.72
CA VAL A 7 20.69 -36.19 29.98
C VAL A 7 21.31 -35.73 28.66
N ILE A 8 21.00 -34.50 28.27
CA ILE A 8 21.50 -33.86 27.04
C ILE A 8 22.53 -32.81 27.45
N ASP A 9 23.81 -33.18 27.37
CA ASP A 9 24.93 -32.26 27.63
C ASP A 9 25.07 -31.16 26.54
N GLY A 10 24.47 -31.39 25.37
CA GLY A 10 24.39 -30.43 24.28
C GLY A 10 24.19 -31.11 22.93
N ILE A 11 22.98 -30.98 22.38
CA ILE A 11 22.70 -31.33 20.97
C ILE A 11 22.85 -30.06 20.16
N ASN A 12 23.95 -30.00 19.39
CA ASN A 12 24.14 -28.97 18.38
C ASN A 12 23.55 -29.46 17.06
N GLY A 13 22.67 -28.66 16.46
CA GLY A 13 22.07 -28.96 15.18
C GLY A 13 21.75 -27.71 14.39
N SER A 14 21.10 -27.89 13.24
CA SER A 14 20.49 -26.81 12.50
C SER A 14 18.97 -27.02 12.39
N VAL A 15 18.22 -25.94 12.55
CA VAL A 15 16.76 -25.92 12.31
C VAL A 15 16.54 -25.01 11.11
N ASN A 16 16.20 -25.62 9.97
CA ASN A 16 15.90 -24.93 8.72
C ASN A 16 16.94 -23.87 8.32
N GLY A 17 18.23 -24.23 8.45
CA GLY A 17 19.37 -23.38 8.10
C GLY A 17 19.90 -22.48 9.25
N GLY A 18 19.14 -22.31 10.34
CA GLY A 18 19.60 -21.62 11.55
C GLY A 18 20.32 -22.55 12.52
N ARG A 19 21.12 -22.00 13.45
CA ARG A 19 21.80 -22.78 14.50
C ARG A 19 20.82 -23.06 15.63
N ALA A 20 20.82 -24.29 16.17
CA ALA A 20 20.05 -24.62 17.36
C ALA A 20 20.87 -25.47 18.32
N VAL A 21 20.75 -25.18 19.61
CA VAL A 21 21.42 -25.88 20.70
C VAL A 21 20.39 -26.25 21.75
N ILE A 22 20.24 -27.54 22.02
CA ILE A 22 19.35 -28.05 23.07
C ILE A 22 20.21 -28.66 24.18
N ILE A 23 19.95 -28.25 25.42
CA ILE A 23 20.62 -28.73 26.63
C ILE A 23 19.57 -29.04 27.69
N GLY A 24 19.77 -30.09 28.47
CA GLY A 24 18.96 -30.37 29.66
C GLY A 24 18.53 -31.83 29.79
N GLU A 25 17.55 -32.07 30.64
CA GLU A 25 17.05 -33.40 30.96
C GLU A 25 15.72 -33.63 30.22
N PHE A 26 15.69 -34.63 29.34
CA PHE A 26 14.48 -35.03 28.63
C PHE A 26 14.01 -36.39 29.14
N ASN A 27 12.75 -36.46 29.58
CA ASN A 27 12.09 -37.72 29.88
C ASN A 27 10.94 -37.94 28.89
N PRO A 28 11.13 -38.80 27.86
CA PRO A 28 10.12 -39.05 26.85
C PRO A 28 8.86 -39.73 27.40
N SER A 29 8.94 -40.36 28.58
CA SER A 29 7.80 -41.04 29.22
C SER A 29 7.02 -40.12 30.15
N ASP A 30 7.63 -39.03 30.62
CA ASP A 30 7.02 -38.04 31.50
C ASP A 30 7.59 -36.65 31.23
N LEU A 31 6.94 -35.92 30.31
CA LEU A 31 7.34 -34.56 29.94
C LEU A 31 7.33 -33.60 31.14
N HIS A 32 6.54 -33.86 32.19
CA HIS A 32 6.54 -33.02 33.39
C HIS A 32 7.84 -33.10 34.18
N SER A 33 8.61 -34.17 33.99
CA SER A 33 9.94 -34.34 34.59
C SER A 33 11.08 -33.83 33.70
N SER A 34 10.78 -33.27 32.53
CA SER A 34 11.79 -32.70 31.63
C SER A 34 12.14 -31.26 32.03
N ASN A 35 13.41 -30.91 31.87
CA ASN A 35 13.94 -29.56 31.99
C ASN A 35 14.87 -29.29 30.82
N LEU A 36 14.40 -28.55 29.82
CA LEU A 36 15.14 -28.30 28.58
C LEU A 36 15.34 -26.82 28.35
N ARG A 37 16.49 -26.47 27.79
CA ARG A 37 16.82 -25.15 27.28
C ARG A 37 17.16 -25.27 25.80
N LEU A 38 16.55 -24.45 24.98
CA LEU A 38 16.76 -24.34 23.55
C LEU A 38 17.23 -22.93 23.24
N ASP A 39 18.46 -22.81 22.75
CA ASP A 39 18.92 -21.61 22.07
C ASP A 39 18.81 -21.81 20.57
N PHE A 40 18.28 -20.84 19.87
CA PHE A 40 18.26 -20.86 18.41
C PHE A 40 18.60 -19.49 17.84
N GLU A 41 19.32 -19.51 16.72
CA GLU A 41 19.76 -18.31 16.01
C GLU A 41 19.36 -18.44 14.54
N ARG A 42 18.59 -17.44 14.07
CA ARG A 42 18.10 -17.34 12.68
C ARG A 42 17.41 -18.61 12.19
N ALA A 43 16.61 -19.23 13.05
CA ALA A 43 15.80 -20.37 12.66
C ALA A 43 14.69 -19.90 11.72
N SER A 44 14.71 -20.38 10.47
CA SER A 44 13.69 -20.06 9.49
C SER A 44 12.51 -21.02 9.60
N TYR A 45 11.29 -20.53 9.52
CA TYR A 45 10.09 -21.35 9.57
C TYR A 45 9.08 -20.85 8.55
N GLN A 46 8.63 -21.78 7.70
CA GLN A 46 7.56 -21.51 6.75
C GLN A 46 6.25 -22.03 7.36
N ILE A 47 5.48 -21.14 7.96
CA ILE A 47 4.19 -21.47 8.60
C ILE A 47 3.19 -21.92 7.53
N SER A 48 3.23 -21.29 6.37
CA SER A 48 2.45 -21.62 5.18
C SER A 48 3.20 -21.15 3.93
N PRO A 49 2.80 -21.51 2.70
CA PRO A 49 3.41 -21.01 1.48
C PRO A 49 3.56 -19.48 1.44
N ASP A 50 2.59 -18.79 2.04
CA ASP A 50 2.40 -17.32 2.05
C ASP A 50 2.95 -16.66 3.32
N THR A 51 3.62 -17.41 4.20
CA THR A 51 4.08 -16.90 5.49
C THR A 51 5.41 -17.52 5.87
N SER A 52 6.44 -16.67 5.86
CA SER A 52 7.78 -17.03 6.30
C SER A 52 8.18 -16.20 7.51
N LEU A 53 8.94 -16.82 8.40
CA LEU A 53 9.43 -16.23 9.64
C LEU A 53 10.89 -16.64 9.83
N THR A 54 11.73 -15.72 10.28
CA THR A 54 13.05 -16.04 10.83
C THR A 54 13.12 -15.46 12.22
N ALA A 55 13.49 -16.28 13.19
CA ALA A 55 13.55 -15.89 14.58
C ALA A 55 14.80 -16.42 15.28
N SER A 56 15.18 -15.72 16.33
CA SER A 56 16.24 -16.08 17.26
C SER A 56 15.70 -16.02 18.68
N GLY A 57 16.24 -16.79 19.61
CA GLY A 57 15.73 -16.76 20.97
C GLY A 57 16.26 -17.85 21.88
N GLU A 58 15.85 -17.74 23.13
CA GLU A 58 16.12 -18.70 24.19
C GLU A 58 14.79 -19.14 24.80
N LEU A 59 14.54 -20.44 24.77
CA LEU A 59 13.32 -21.06 25.30
C LEU A 59 13.67 -22.11 26.34
N GLY A 60 13.02 -22.04 27.50
CA GLY A 60 13.10 -23.01 28.58
C GLY A 60 11.79 -23.76 28.73
N LEU A 61 11.84 -25.08 28.76
CA LEU A 61 10.73 -25.96 29.13
C LEU A 61 11.00 -26.52 30.52
N SER A 62 10.23 -26.10 31.52
CA SER A 62 10.42 -26.51 32.92
C SER A 62 9.10 -26.46 33.70
N ARG A 63 9.11 -26.84 34.97
CA ARG A 63 7.92 -26.72 35.83
C ARG A 63 7.74 -25.29 36.36
N ASP A 64 6.51 -24.81 36.39
CA ASP A 64 6.14 -23.58 37.08
C ASP A 64 6.05 -23.77 38.61
N GLU A 65 5.76 -22.68 39.33
CA GLU A 65 5.63 -22.69 40.79
C GLU A 65 4.48 -23.58 41.30
N LEU A 66 3.52 -23.92 40.43
CA LEU A 66 2.38 -24.78 40.70
C LEU A 66 2.62 -26.22 40.22
N GLY A 67 3.83 -26.54 39.74
CA GLY A 67 4.22 -27.86 39.27
C GLY A 67 3.74 -28.22 37.86
N ARG A 68 3.19 -27.27 37.10
CA ARG A 68 2.71 -27.45 35.72
C ARG A 68 3.86 -27.28 34.74
N LEU A 69 3.81 -27.97 33.61
CA LEU A 69 4.83 -27.80 32.56
C LEU A 69 4.66 -26.43 31.89
N ALA A 70 5.73 -25.67 31.77
CA ALA A 70 5.71 -24.31 31.24
C ALA A 70 6.85 -24.09 30.23
N LEU A 71 6.52 -23.43 29.12
CA LEU A 71 7.46 -22.92 28.14
C LEU A 71 7.67 -21.42 28.39
N ARG A 72 8.91 -21.02 28.66
CA ARG A 72 9.28 -19.65 29.02
C ARG A 72 10.43 -19.16 28.18
N GLY A 73 10.53 -17.86 27.95
CA GLY A 73 11.73 -17.28 27.35
C GLY A 73 11.45 -16.11 26.43
N GLU A 74 12.48 -15.74 25.67
CA GLU A 74 12.44 -14.60 24.76
C GLU A 74 12.62 -15.07 23.33
N VAL A 75 11.80 -14.51 22.44
CA VAL A 75 11.85 -14.75 21.00
C VAL A 75 11.96 -13.40 20.30
N GLU A 76 13.02 -13.22 19.53
CA GLU A 76 13.22 -12.08 18.66
C GLU A 76 12.90 -12.49 17.21
N ILE A 77 11.99 -11.75 16.58
CA ILE A 77 11.67 -11.90 15.18
C ILE A 77 12.68 -11.09 14.36
N ASP A 78 13.62 -11.79 13.72
CA ASP A 78 14.65 -11.19 12.86
C ASP A 78 14.04 -10.60 11.57
N SER A 79 13.08 -11.35 11.00
CA SER A 79 12.30 -10.96 9.82
C SER A 79 11.07 -11.83 9.71
N ALA A 80 9.96 -11.26 9.24
CA ALA A 80 8.77 -12.01 8.90
C ALA A 80 8.16 -11.45 7.62
N GLU A 81 7.61 -12.31 6.80
CA GLU A 81 6.90 -11.91 5.59
C GLU A 81 5.60 -12.68 5.50
N PHE A 82 4.50 -11.93 5.59
CA PHE A 82 3.16 -12.41 5.34
C PHE A 82 2.68 -11.78 4.03
N ILE A 83 2.82 -12.52 2.93
CA ILE A 83 2.29 -12.10 1.63
C ILE A 83 1.07 -12.94 1.36
N LYS A 84 -0.10 -12.34 1.50
CA LYS A 84 -1.35 -13.02 1.18
C LYS A 84 -2.03 -12.34 0.01
N GLU A 85 -1.89 -12.97 -1.15
CA GLU A 85 -2.84 -12.76 -2.23
C GLU A 85 -4.12 -13.50 -1.84
N PHE A 86 -5.14 -12.77 -1.41
CA PHE A 86 -6.40 -13.40 -1.07
C PHE A 86 -7.01 -14.07 -2.32
N ASP A 87 -6.79 -15.38 -2.50
CA ASP A 87 -7.60 -16.20 -3.41
C ASP A 87 -8.94 -16.44 -2.75
N LEU A 88 -9.87 -15.58 -3.13
CA LEU A 88 -11.19 -15.44 -2.55
C LEU A 88 -12.06 -16.71 -2.69
N ARG A 89 -11.67 -17.69 -3.51
CA ARG A 89 -12.33 -19.01 -3.55
C ARG A 89 -12.16 -19.77 -2.23
N THR A 90 -11.04 -19.58 -1.54
CA THR A 90 -10.70 -20.23 -0.27
C THR A 90 -11.30 -19.51 0.94
N LEU A 91 -11.44 -18.18 0.86
CA LEU A 91 -12.07 -17.37 1.91
C LEU A 91 -13.58 -17.63 1.99
N VAL A 92 -14.27 -17.79 0.85
CA VAL A 92 -15.72 -18.07 0.82
C VAL A 92 -16.10 -19.33 1.60
N SER A 93 -15.23 -20.36 1.60
CA SER A 93 -15.46 -21.57 2.41
C SER A 93 -15.23 -21.38 3.92
N GLN A 94 -14.54 -20.31 4.33
CA GLN A 94 -14.17 -20.04 5.72
C GLN A 94 -15.03 -18.95 6.37
N ILE A 95 -15.80 -18.18 5.59
CA ILE A 95 -16.71 -17.13 6.08
C ILE A 95 -17.69 -17.66 7.15
N PRO A 96 -18.32 -18.85 7.02
CA PRO A 96 -19.16 -19.37 8.09
C PRO A 96 -18.40 -19.61 9.41
N GLU A 97 -17.16 -20.11 9.35
CA GLU A 97 -16.33 -20.29 10.56
C GLU A 97 -15.83 -18.96 11.14
N LEU A 98 -15.60 -17.93 10.33
CA LEU A 98 -15.22 -16.59 10.79
C LEU A 98 -16.39 -15.81 11.40
N LEU A 99 -17.59 -15.97 10.84
CA LEU A 99 -18.81 -15.28 11.30
C LEU A 99 -19.52 -16.02 12.45
N ILE A 100 -19.39 -17.35 12.54
CA ILE A 100 -20.09 -18.19 13.52
C ILE A 100 -19.11 -18.82 14.53
N GLY A 101 -17.85 -19.04 14.13
CA GLY A 101 -16.87 -19.83 14.89
C GLY A 101 -15.90 -19.05 15.79
N ALA A 102 -16.02 -17.71 15.90
CA ALA A 102 -15.25 -16.94 16.88
C ALA A 102 -15.56 -17.36 18.34
N ALA A 103 -16.64 -18.10 18.58
CA ALA A 103 -17.00 -18.65 19.88
C ALA A 103 -16.69 -20.15 20.07
N GLU A 104 -16.41 -20.91 19.01
CA GLU A 104 -16.25 -22.37 19.11
C GLU A 104 -15.16 -22.93 18.18
N SER A 105 -13.90 -22.58 18.46
CA SER A 105 -12.80 -23.49 18.12
C SER A 105 -12.15 -24.00 19.40
N LYS A 106 -12.97 -24.63 20.27
CA LYS A 106 -12.50 -25.74 21.09
C LYS A 106 -12.40 -26.96 20.18
N LYS A 107 -11.46 -26.93 19.23
CA LYS A 107 -11.04 -28.16 18.58
C LYS A 107 -10.40 -28.98 19.70
N ASN A 108 -11.05 -30.07 20.09
CA ASN A 108 -10.48 -31.07 20.98
C ASN A 108 -9.09 -31.43 20.42
N ILE A 109 -8.03 -30.88 21.00
CA ILE A 109 -6.71 -31.47 20.88
C ILE A 109 -6.91 -32.85 21.49
N GLU A 110 -6.85 -33.87 20.64
CA GLU A 110 -6.99 -35.26 21.04
C GLU A 110 -6.12 -35.52 22.28
N ALA A 111 -6.69 -36.25 23.23
CA ALA A 111 -6.08 -36.58 24.51
C ALA A 111 -4.64 -37.10 24.32
N GLY A 112 -3.65 -36.26 24.63
CA GLY A 112 -2.24 -36.62 24.48
C GLY A 112 -1.23 -35.47 24.57
N VAL A 113 -1.62 -34.21 24.32
CA VAL A 113 -0.73 -33.07 24.52
C VAL A 113 -0.79 -32.64 25.99
N PRO A 114 0.32 -32.63 26.75
CA PRO A 114 0.32 -32.17 28.13
C PRO A 114 -0.11 -30.70 28.20
N ARG A 115 -0.86 -30.34 29.25
CA ARG A 115 -1.17 -28.92 29.54
C ARG A 115 0.14 -28.16 29.68
N LEU A 116 0.40 -27.27 28.72
CA LEU A 116 1.58 -26.43 28.65
C LEU A 116 1.19 -25.00 28.97
N GLU A 117 1.79 -24.42 30.00
CA GLU A 117 1.70 -23.01 30.32
C GLU A 117 2.74 -22.23 29.49
N LEU A 118 2.42 -20.99 29.13
CA LEU A 118 3.25 -20.10 28.33
C LEU A 118 3.65 -18.90 29.19
N ASP A 119 4.90 -18.45 29.04
CA ASP A 119 5.37 -17.14 29.50
C ASP A 119 6.48 -16.67 28.56
N LEU A 120 6.06 -16.18 27.40
CA LEU A 120 6.94 -15.80 26.30
C LEU A 120 6.94 -14.29 26.09
N SER A 121 8.11 -13.71 25.93
CA SER A 121 8.30 -12.34 25.46
C SER A 121 8.73 -12.39 24.00
N VAL A 122 7.90 -11.84 23.10
CA VAL A 122 8.14 -11.84 21.66
C VAL A 122 8.37 -10.40 21.21
N ARG A 123 9.55 -10.13 20.65
CA ARG A 123 9.92 -8.81 20.15
C ARG A 123 10.17 -8.86 18.65
N ALA A 124 9.64 -7.89 17.93
CA ALA A 124 9.84 -7.72 16.51
C ALA A 124 10.34 -6.31 16.26
N GLY A 125 11.62 -6.16 15.88
CA GLY A 125 12.23 -4.84 15.70
C GLY A 125 11.87 -4.19 14.37
N ARG A 126 12.22 -4.83 13.25
CA ARG A 126 12.01 -4.34 11.87
C ARG A 126 11.89 -5.53 10.93
N ASN A 127 11.62 -5.27 9.65
CA ASN A 127 11.51 -6.32 8.62
C ASN A 127 10.37 -7.33 8.86
N VAL A 128 9.31 -6.91 9.53
CA VAL A 128 8.04 -7.66 9.57
C VAL A 128 7.10 -7.03 8.56
N TYR A 129 6.88 -7.71 7.45
CA TYR A 129 6.05 -7.21 6.36
C TYR A 129 4.73 -7.97 6.32
N VAL A 130 3.63 -7.20 6.26
CA VAL A 130 2.29 -7.72 5.96
C VAL A 130 1.87 -7.08 4.66
N ILE A 131 1.70 -7.89 3.62
CA ILE A 131 1.35 -7.45 2.26
C ILE A 131 0.12 -8.23 1.81
N THR A 132 -0.91 -7.48 1.43
CA THR A 132 -2.17 -7.98 0.88
C THR A 132 -2.56 -7.16 -0.35
N SER A 133 -3.69 -7.49 -0.97
CA SER A 133 -4.20 -6.74 -2.13
C SER A 133 -4.67 -5.31 -1.83
N PHE A 134 -5.00 -4.99 -0.56
CA PHE A 134 -5.55 -3.69 -0.17
C PHE A 134 -4.82 -3.05 1.03
N PHE A 135 -3.75 -3.66 1.52
CA PHE A 135 -3.00 -3.17 2.67
C PHE A 135 -1.57 -3.69 2.58
N GLY A 136 -0.60 -2.82 2.82
CA GLY A 136 0.80 -3.20 2.93
C GLY A 136 1.49 -2.38 4.00
N ALA A 137 2.09 -3.02 5.00
CA ALA A 137 2.82 -2.32 6.06
C ALA A 137 4.07 -3.06 6.51
N GLU A 138 5.06 -2.28 6.96
CA GLU A 138 6.16 -2.76 7.78
C GLU A 138 5.81 -2.51 9.24
N LEU A 139 5.95 -3.53 10.07
CA LEU A 139 5.52 -3.54 11.46
C LEU A 139 6.70 -3.71 12.42
N GLU A 140 6.52 -3.22 13.64
CA GLU A 140 7.32 -3.54 14.81
C GLU A 140 6.39 -3.87 15.99
N GLY A 141 6.88 -4.53 17.03
CA GLY A 141 6.04 -4.85 18.17
C GLY A 141 6.74 -5.55 19.32
N ASP A 142 6.10 -5.46 20.49
CA ASP A 142 6.49 -6.14 21.71
C ASP A 142 5.23 -6.80 22.30
N LEU A 143 5.25 -8.13 22.35
CA LEU A 143 4.14 -8.94 22.79
C LEU A 143 4.57 -9.86 23.92
N LYS A 144 3.72 -9.98 24.93
CA LYS A 144 3.82 -10.99 25.97
C LYS A 144 2.69 -12.00 25.84
N ILE A 145 3.05 -13.28 25.76
CA ILE A 145 2.13 -14.40 25.63
C ILE A 145 2.19 -15.23 26.89
N GLN A 146 1.06 -15.29 27.62
CA GLN A 146 0.94 -16.00 28.89
C GLN A 146 -0.26 -16.96 28.90
N GLY A 147 -0.47 -17.68 30.01
CA GLY A 147 -1.61 -18.60 30.15
C GLY A 147 -1.34 -19.96 29.53
N SER A 148 -2.38 -20.78 29.35
CA SER A 148 -2.19 -22.11 28.77
C SER A 148 -2.14 -22.06 27.25
N LEU A 149 -1.49 -23.05 26.63
CA LEU A 149 -1.50 -23.22 25.18
C LEU A 149 -2.91 -23.32 24.58
N GLU A 150 -3.89 -23.80 25.35
CA GLU A 150 -5.31 -23.88 24.97
C GLU A 150 -6.05 -22.53 25.08
N ALA A 151 -5.54 -21.61 25.90
CA ALA A 151 -6.16 -20.31 26.16
C ALA A 151 -5.06 -19.24 26.40
N PRO A 152 -4.29 -18.88 25.35
CA PRO A 152 -3.22 -17.92 25.48
C PRO A 152 -3.76 -16.52 25.76
N LEU A 153 -3.10 -15.81 26.66
CA LEU A 153 -3.33 -14.41 27.01
C LEU A 153 -2.23 -13.58 26.37
N ILE A 154 -2.57 -12.89 25.29
CA ILE A 154 -1.64 -12.03 24.56
C ILE A 154 -1.83 -10.59 25.01
N SER A 155 -0.73 -9.91 25.34
CA SER A 155 -0.70 -8.50 25.72
C SER A 155 0.46 -7.79 25.05
N GLY A 156 0.36 -6.48 24.88
CA GLY A 156 1.37 -5.66 24.20
C GLY A 156 0.82 -4.99 22.95
N ASP A 157 1.71 -4.45 22.13
CA ASP A 157 1.37 -3.58 21.02
C ASP A 157 2.17 -3.93 19.77
N ILE A 158 1.52 -3.81 18.61
CA ILE A 158 2.14 -3.87 17.29
C ILE A 158 1.91 -2.52 16.62
N GLU A 159 2.95 -1.91 16.09
CA GLU A 159 2.92 -0.60 15.46
C GLU A 159 3.38 -0.66 14.01
N SER A 160 2.83 0.20 13.16
CA SER A 160 3.30 0.38 11.79
C SER A 160 4.46 1.37 11.72
N LEU A 161 5.55 0.98 11.09
CA LEU A 161 6.66 1.88 10.75
C LEU A 161 6.35 2.72 9.51
N ARG A 162 5.68 2.10 8.55
CA ARG A 162 5.24 2.69 7.28
C ARG A 162 4.26 1.74 6.62
N GLY A 163 3.42 2.26 5.75
CA GLY A 163 2.56 1.42 4.96
C GLY A 163 1.52 2.20 4.18
N TRP A 164 0.63 1.47 3.55
CA TRP A 164 -0.47 2.01 2.79
C TRP A 164 -1.72 1.15 3.00
N LEU A 165 -2.88 1.78 2.87
CA LEU A 165 -4.19 1.19 2.88
C LEU A 165 -4.93 1.60 1.61
N GLY A 166 -5.43 0.63 0.87
CA GLY A 166 -6.30 0.83 -0.28
C GLY A 166 -7.75 0.99 0.17
N LEU A 167 -8.39 2.06 -0.29
CA LEU A 167 -9.80 2.32 -0.10
C LEU A 167 -10.42 2.74 -1.45
N GLN A 168 -11.22 1.86 -2.05
CA GLN A 168 -11.76 2.04 -3.40
C GLN A 168 -10.63 2.28 -4.42
N ASP A 169 -10.68 3.36 -5.20
CA ASP A 169 -9.61 3.73 -6.14
C ASP A 169 -8.51 4.59 -5.49
N ALA A 170 -8.65 4.92 -4.21
CA ALA A 170 -7.70 5.75 -3.47
C ALA A 170 -6.73 4.90 -2.64
N ARG A 171 -5.47 5.33 -2.62
CA ARG A 171 -4.42 4.80 -1.76
C ARG A 171 -4.12 5.82 -0.67
N PHE A 172 -4.30 5.40 0.57
CA PHE A 172 -3.97 6.15 1.77
C PHE A 172 -2.60 5.69 2.26
N GLU A 173 -1.71 6.64 2.54
CA GLU A 173 -0.43 6.36 3.18
C GLU A 173 -0.66 6.38 4.71
N ILE A 174 -0.19 5.34 5.40
CA ILE A 174 -0.39 5.17 6.84
C ILE A 174 0.57 6.10 7.58
N SER A 175 0.00 7.04 8.34
CA SER A 175 0.75 7.94 9.21
C SER A 175 1.08 7.27 10.55
N SER A 176 0.12 6.52 11.09
CA SER A 176 0.29 5.72 12.31
C SER A 176 -0.75 4.61 12.36
N ALA A 177 -0.36 3.41 12.79
CA ALA A 177 -1.30 2.35 13.13
C ALA A 177 -0.76 1.57 14.33
N THR A 178 -1.62 1.33 15.31
CA THR A 178 -1.32 0.54 16.51
C THR A 178 -2.41 -0.52 16.70
N VAL A 179 -1.99 -1.76 16.89
CA VAL A 179 -2.84 -2.87 17.30
C VAL A 179 -2.49 -3.24 18.73
N ALA A 180 -3.43 -3.00 19.63
CA ALA A 180 -3.26 -3.18 21.06
C ALA A 180 -3.95 -4.47 21.54
N PHE A 181 -3.16 -5.35 22.17
CA PHE A 181 -3.63 -6.57 22.80
C PHE A 181 -3.81 -6.31 24.30
N ARG A 182 -5.04 -6.47 24.80
CA ARG A 182 -5.40 -6.16 26.19
C ARG A 182 -6.25 -7.31 26.77
N PRO A 183 -5.64 -8.24 27.52
CA PRO A 183 -6.39 -9.28 28.22
C PRO A 183 -7.41 -8.68 29.20
N PRO A 184 -8.55 -9.35 29.48
CA PRO A 184 -8.95 -10.65 28.98
C PRO A 184 -9.67 -10.61 27.62
N SER A 185 -9.70 -9.45 26.93
CA SER A 185 -10.29 -9.37 25.59
C SER A 185 -9.47 -10.20 24.61
N LEU A 186 -10.15 -11.10 23.90
CA LEU A 186 -9.55 -11.85 22.79
C LEU A 186 -9.50 -11.04 21.48
N GLN A 187 -10.24 -9.94 21.40
CA GLN A 187 -10.22 -9.05 20.25
C GLN A 187 -9.26 -7.89 20.51
N PRO A 188 -8.15 -7.78 19.76
CA PRO A 188 -7.27 -6.63 19.84
C PRO A 188 -7.96 -5.39 19.28
N SER A 189 -7.58 -4.22 19.77
CA SER A 189 -8.09 -2.94 19.27
C SER A 189 -7.13 -2.29 18.28
N LEU A 190 -7.65 -1.77 17.19
CA LEU A 190 -6.96 -0.95 16.21
C LEU A 190 -7.11 0.54 16.56
N ASN A 191 -6.04 1.30 16.35
CA ASN A 191 -6.06 2.73 16.17
C ASN A 191 -5.18 3.07 14.96
N LEU A 192 -5.78 3.57 13.88
CA LEU A 192 -5.09 3.86 12.62
C LEU A 192 -5.46 5.24 12.11
N VAL A 193 -4.45 5.96 11.64
CA VAL A 193 -4.56 7.22 10.92
C VAL A 193 -3.81 7.10 9.61
N ALA A 194 -4.48 7.42 8.51
CA ALA A 194 -3.89 7.41 7.18
C ALA A 194 -4.36 8.62 6.38
N GLU A 195 -3.57 9.06 5.43
CA GLU A 195 -3.86 10.26 4.64
C GLU A 195 -3.69 10.04 3.13
N THR A 196 -4.45 10.81 2.35
CA THR A 196 -4.30 10.85 0.90
C THR A 196 -4.64 12.24 0.36
N TYR A 197 -4.10 12.56 -0.81
CA TYR A 197 -4.47 13.77 -1.55
C TYR A 197 -5.28 13.38 -2.76
N VAL A 198 -6.54 13.84 -2.81
CA VAL A 198 -7.41 13.60 -3.96
C VAL A 198 -7.69 14.90 -4.68
N SER A 199 -7.42 14.90 -5.98
CA SER A 199 -7.70 16.04 -6.83
C SER A 199 -9.20 16.06 -7.17
N GLY A 200 -9.90 17.07 -6.65
CA GLY A 200 -11.28 17.35 -7.03
C GLY A 200 -11.41 17.72 -8.51
N LYS A 201 -12.63 17.62 -9.06
CA LYS A 201 -12.93 17.98 -10.46
C LYS A 201 -12.56 19.44 -10.83
N SER A 202 -12.33 20.29 -9.83
CA SER A 202 -11.90 21.69 -9.96
C SER A 202 -10.37 21.87 -9.94
N GLY A 203 -9.58 20.79 -9.91
CA GLY A 203 -8.11 20.84 -9.82
C GLY A 203 -7.56 21.14 -8.41
N GLN A 204 -8.43 21.13 -7.40
CA GLN A 204 -8.06 21.39 -6.00
C GLN A 204 -7.58 20.07 -5.37
N ASN A 205 -6.37 20.04 -4.84
CA ASN A 205 -5.91 18.92 -4.03
C ASN A 205 -6.55 19.04 -2.65
N THR A 206 -7.38 18.06 -2.31
CA THR A 206 -8.04 17.94 -1.01
C THR A 206 -7.29 16.90 -0.19
N LEU A 207 -6.85 17.26 1.01
CA LEU A 207 -6.31 16.31 1.98
C LEU A 207 -7.48 15.57 2.59
N ILE A 208 -7.43 14.24 2.55
CA ILE A 208 -8.40 13.37 3.18
C ILE A 208 -7.67 12.55 4.25
N ILE A 209 -8.21 12.60 5.47
CA ILE A 209 -7.73 11.83 6.61
C ILE A 209 -8.73 10.71 6.86
N LEU A 210 -8.21 9.49 7.01
CA LEU A 210 -8.94 8.31 7.41
C LEU A 210 -8.50 7.92 8.81
N GLU A 211 -9.47 7.83 9.72
CA GLU A 211 -9.26 7.32 11.07
C GLU A 211 -10.04 6.01 11.21
N ALA A 212 -9.38 4.96 11.70
CA ALA A 212 -10.02 3.68 12.00
C ALA A 212 -9.72 3.26 13.43
N THR A 213 -10.77 3.14 14.26
CA THR A 213 -10.64 2.85 15.70
C THR A 213 -11.62 1.78 16.17
N GLY A 214 -11.24 0.98 17.17
CA GLY A 214 -12.11 -0.07 17.75
C GLY A 214 -11.58 -1.48 17.53
N PRO A 215 -12.42 -2.54 17.59
CA PRO A 215 -11.97 -3.91 17.41
C PRO A 215 -11.31 -4.13 16.04
N LEU A 216 -10.19 -4.86 15.98
CA LEU A 216 -9.40 -5.05 14.75
C LEU A 216 -10.21 -5.62 13.58
N LEU A 217 -11.19 -6.50 13.87
CA LEU A 217 -12.03 -7.13 12.85
C LEU A 217 -13.24 -6.28 12.44
N SER A 218 -13.57 -5.24 13.22
CA SER A 218 -14.73 -4.37 12.99
C SER A 218 -14.46 -2.93 13.47
N PRO A 219 -13.43 -2.27 12.92
CA PRO A 219 -13.12 -0.90 13.32
C PRO A 219 -14.19 0.06 12.80
N GLN A 220 -14.47 1.11 13.58
CA GLN A 220 -15.23 2.27 13.12
C GLN A 220 -14.31 3.13 12.26
N ILE A 221 -14.76 3.45 11.05
CA ILE A 221 -14.00 4.26 10.10
C ILE A 221 -14.66 5.63 9.97
N VAL A 222 -13.86 6.68 10.13
CA VAL A 222 -14.28 8.08 9.98
C VAL A 222 -13.40 8.73 8.90
N LEU A 223 -14.03 9.50 8.03
CA LEU A 223 -13.35 10.24 6.97
C LEU A 223 -13.50 11.74 7.21
N SER A 224 -12.39 12.48 7.12
CA SER A 224 -12.41 13.93 7.22
C SER A 224 -11.58 14.59 6.12
N SER A 225 -11.84 15.87 5.89
CA SER A 225 -11.17 16.66 4.86
C SER A 225 -10.84 18.06 5.34
N ASP A 226 -9.71 18.59 4.89
CA ASP A 226 -9.28 19.97 5.09
C ASP A 226 -10.22 21.01 4.44
N GLN A 227 -11.08 20.58 3.51
CA GLN A 227 -12.06 21.41 2.82
C GLN A 227 -13.47 21.35 3.44
N GLY A 228 -13.63 20.68 4.59
CA GLY A 228 -14.92 20.56 5.26
C GLY A 228 -15.96 19.74 4.49
N LEU A 229 -15.51 18.88 3.56
CA LEU A 229 -16.37 17.94 2.86
C LEU A 229 -17.05 17.00 3.85
N SER A 230 -18.33 16.73 3.64
CA SER A 230 -19.00 15.65 4.36
C SER A 230 -18.43 14.30 3.94
N GLU A 231 -18.52 13.27 4.80
CA GLU A 231 -18.06 11.91 4.47
C GLU A 231 -18.64 11.39 3.14
N ARG A 232 -19.89 11.73 2.85
CA ARG A 232 -20.56 11.38 1.58
C ARG A 232 -19.89 12.02 0.37
N GLU A 233 -19.48 13.28 0.49
CA GLU A 233 -18.76 13.99 -0.57
C GLU A 233 -17.34 13.46 -0.74
N ILE A 234 -16.68 13.11 0.37
CA ILE A 234 -15.36 12.44 0.36
C ILE A 234 -15.48 11.08 -0.35
N LEU A 235 -16.49 10.28 -0.05
CA LEU A 235 -16.74 9.00 -0.72
C LEU A 235 -17.02 9.15 -2.20
N ALA A 236 -17.81 10.14 -2.60
CA ALA A 236 -18.04 10.45 -4.00
C ALA A 236 -16.79 10.96 -4.72
N LEU A 237 -15.81 11.46 -3.97
CA LEU A 237 -14.55 11.97 -4.46
C LEU A 237 -13.49 10.85 -4.62
N ILE A 238 -13.41 9.91 -3.67
CA ILE A 238 -12.44 8.79 -3.70
C ILE A 238 -12.97 7.56 -4.45
N GLY A 239 -14.29 7.44 -4.60
CA GLY A 239 -14.93 6.29 -5.22
C GLY A 239 -15.14 6.40 -6.71
N SER A 240 -15.10 5.25 -7.37
CA SER A 240 -15.64 5.11 -8.71
C SER A 240 -17.11 5.53 -8.72
N ARG A 241 -17.46 6.38 -9.69
CA ARG A 241 -18.78 7.02 -9.85
C ARG A 241 -19.96 6.04 -9.97
N SER A 242 -19.70 4.73 -10.03
CA SER A 242 -20.70 3.66 -10.12
C SER A 242 -21.22 3.14 -8.77
N ASP A 243 -20.51 3.38 -7.67
CA ASP A 243 -20.79 2.66 -6.40
C ASP A 243 -21.39 3.53 -5.29
N PHE A 244 -21.28 4.86 -5.37
CA PHE A 244 -21.97 5.74 -4.42
C PHE A 244 -23.43 5.94 -4.82
N ARG A 245 -24.35 5.21 -4.15
CA ARG A 245 -25.79 5.26 -4.42
C ARG A 245 -26.54 5.80 -3.21
N VAL A 246 -27.04 7.02 -3.33
CA VAL A 246 -28.07 7.55 -2.43
C VAL A 246 -29.42 7.07 -2.96
N SER A 247 -29.96 6.00 -2.38
CA SER A 247 -31.39 5.77 -2.48
C SER A 247 -32.08 6.88 -1.69
N ALA A 248 -32.59 7.89 -2.38
CA ALA A 248 -33.61 8.77 -1.85
C ALA A 248 -34.96 8.03 -1.85
N SER A 249 -35.02 6.87 -1.21
CA SER A 249 -36.30 6.26 -0.85
C SER A 249 -36.67 6.84 0.50
N SER A 250 -37.49 7.87 0.50
CA SER A 250 -38.29 8.22 1.67
C SER A 250 -39.07 6.96 2.05
N PHE A 251 -38.67 6.31 3.13
CA PHE A 251 -39.40 5.20 3.70
C PHE A 251 -40.75 5.74 4.19
N ASN A 252 -41.81 5.48 3.43
CA ASN A 252 -43.16 5.48 3.97
C ASN A 252 -43.45 4.02 4.35
N GLU A 253 -43.70 3.78 5.63
CA GLU A 253 -43.85 2.45 6.26
C GLU A 253 -45.10 1.66 5.81
N GLU A 254 -45.85 2.11 4.79
CA GLU A 254 -47.21 1.62 4.53
C GLU A 254 -47.42 0.84 3.22
N ASP A 255 -46.44 0.75 2.31
CA ASP A 255 -46.64 0.01 1.05
C ASP A 255 -46.21 -1.46 1.15
N GLU A 256 -47.14 -2.29 1.63
CA GLU A 256 -47.01 -3.74 1.72
C GLU A 256 -47.40 -4.40 0.38
N LEU A 257 -46.41 -4.67 -0.49
CA LEU A 257 -46.60 -5.54 -1.65
C LEU A 257 -46.23 -6.98 -1.29
N SER A 258 -47.22 -7.77 -0.88
CA SER A 258 -47.07 -9.20 -0.59
C SER A 258 -46.96 -10.04 -1.87
N LEU A 259 -45.77 -10.52 -2.19
CA LEU A 259 -45.55 -11.56 -3.21
C LEU A 259 -45.33 -12.92 -2.50
N GLU A 260 -46.38 -13.72 -2.42
CA GLU A 260 -46.42 -15.02 -1.72
C GLU A 260 -45.59 -16.15 -2.39
N SER A 261 -44.80 -15.86 -3.42
CA SER A 261 -44.10 -16.90 -4.21
C SER A 261 -42.62 -17.12 -3.84
N PHE A 262 -42.08 -16.45 -2.81
CA PHE A 262 -40.70 -16.66 -2.34
C PHE A 262 -40.58 -17.29 -0.94
N ARG A 263 -41.63 -17.93 -0.42
CA ARG A 263 -41.58 -18.75 0.82
C ARG A 263 -40.87 -20.09 0.60
N GLY A 264 -39.58 -20.04 0.29
CA GLY A 264 -38.65 -21.14 0.57
C GLY A 264 -38.08 -20.95 1.97
N GLY A 265 -38.34 -21.90 2.86
CA GLY A 265 -38.09 -21.84 4.31
C GLY A 265 -36.84 -21.08 4.75
N VAL A 266 -37.04 -20.19 5.71
CA VAL A 266 -36.01 -19.40 6.37
C VAL A 266 -35.25 -20.31 7.32
N SER A 267 -34.10 -20.80 6.87
CA SER A 267 -32.95 -21.02 7.75
C SER A 267 -32.20 -19.69 7.91
N ASP A 268 -31.42 -19.55 8.99
CA ASP A 268 -30.51 -18.44 9.37
C ASP A 268 -29.48 -17.99 8.31
N GLN A 269 -29.66 -18.38 7.06
CA GLN A 269 -28.71 -18.19 5.98
C GLN A 269 -28.95 -16.87 5.26
N THR A 270 -27.90 -16.04 5.22
CA THR A 270 -27.88 -14.78 4.49
C THR A 270 -28.15 -15.00 2.98
N LEU A 271 -28.72 -14.02 2.29
CA LEU A 271 -28.87 -14.09 0.82
C LEU A 271 -27.53 -14.27 0.10
N LEU A 272 -26.46 -13.70 0.66
CA LEU A 272 -25.10 -13.84 0.17
C LEU A 272 -24.66 -15.32 0.19
N GLU A 273 -24.94 -16.05 1.26
CA GLU A 273 -24.65 -17.49 1.38
C GLU A 273 -25.43 -18.31 0.33
N LYS A 274 -26.69 -17.95 0.08
CA LYS A 274 -27.51 -18.58 -0.97
C LYS A 274 -26.94 -18.32 -2.38
N LEU A 275 -26.35 -17.14 -2.62
CA LEU A 275 -25.63 -16.82 -3.86
C LEU A 275 -24.37 -17.69 -4.02
N PHE A 276 -23.51 -17.73 -3.00
CA PHE A 276 -22.27 -18.53 -3.03
C PHE A 276 -22.54 -20.00 -3.33
N ARG A 277 -23.62 -20.56 -2.76
CA ARG A 277 -23.98 -21.97 -2.97
C ARG A 277 -24.53 -22.26 -4.37
N LYS A 278 -25.28 -21.33 -4.98
CA LYS A 278 -25.94 -21.54 -6.28
C LYS A 278 -25.07 -21.12 -7.47
N VAL A 279 -24.16 -20.17 -7.28
CA VAL A 279 -23.32 -19.62 -8.34
C VAL A 279 -21.92 -20.24 -8.23
N THR A 280 -21.65 -21.24 -9.06
CA THR A 280 -20.41 -22.06 -8.97
C THR A 280 -19.12 -21.32 -9.30
N ARG A 281 -19.19 -20.09 -9.82
CA ARG A 281 -18.03 -19.22 -10.10
C ARG A 281 -18.41 -17.76 -9.93
N ILE A 282 -17.93 -17.11 -8.88
CA ILE A 282 -17.99 -15.66 -8.71
C ILE A 282 -16.85 -15.04 -9.50
N ASP A 283 -17.09 -13.88 -10.12
CA ASP A 283 -16.11 -13.24 -11.01
C ASP A 283 -15.23 -12.25 -10.25
N SER A 284 -15.75 -11.64 -9.20
CA SER A 284 -15.01 -10.74 -8.31
C SER A 284 -15.58 -10.86 -6.90
N LEU A 285 -14.70 -10.91 -5.90
CA LEU A 285 -15.02 -10.77 -4.49
C LEU A 285 -14.07 -9.70 -3.96
N SER A 286 -14.54 -8.75 -3.16
CA SER A 286 -13.70 -7.71 -2.59
C SER A 286 -14.13 -7.37 -1.18
N PHE A 287 -13.17 -6.92 -0.37
CA PHE A 287 -13.46 -6.27 0.90
C PHE A 287 -13.27 -4.78 0.68
N GLU A 288 -14.35 -4.04 0.81
CA GLU A 288 -14.38 -2.60 0.60
C GLU A 288 -15.24 -2.01 1.71
N PRO A 289 -14.83 -0.93 2.37
CA PRO A 289 -15.74 -0.27 3.27
C PRO A 289 -16.80 0.46 2.43
N LYS A 290 -18.05 0.21 2.81
CA LYS A 290 -19.25 0.73 2.15
C LYS A 290 -20.03 1.56 3.15
N PHE A 291 -20.80 2.51 2.63
CA PHE A 291 -21.67 3.31 3.47
C PHE A 291 -22.91 2.51 3.86
N ASN A 292 -23.08 2.22 5.14
CA ASN A 292 -24.29 1.61 5.66
C ASN A 292 -25.35 2.70 5.85
N ALA A 293 -26.27 2.81 4.89
CA ALA A 293 -27.31 3.85 4.90
C ALA A 293 -28.25 3.79 6.12
N ARG A 294 -28.35 2.64 6.80
CA ARG A 294 -29.19 2.48 7.99
C ARG A 294 -28.52 3.04 9.24
N ARG A 295 -27.22 2.79 9.39
CA ARG A 295 -26.43 3.25 10.55
C ARG A 295 -25.81 4.62 10.33
N GLY A 296 -25.73 5.06 9.08
CA GLY A 296 -25.12 6.33 8.69
C GLY A 296 -23.60 6.33 8.88
N LEU A 297 -22.96 5.14 8.82
CA LEU A 297 -21.54 4.95 9.09
C LEU A 297 -20.86 4.21 7.93
N LEU A 298 -19.54 4.39 7.80
CA LEU A 298 -18.72 3.60 6.91
C LEU A 298 -18.28 2.31 7.61
N GLU A 299 -18.59 1.17 7.00
CA GLU A 299 -18.35 -0.13 7.61
C GLU A 299 -17.65 -1.05 6.61
N PRO A 300 -16.69 -1.88 7.04
CA PRO A 300 -16.11 -2.92 6.19
C PRO A 300 -17.21 -3.84 5.65
N ALA A 301 -17.30 -3.94 4.32
CA ALA A 301 -18.25 -4.81 3.66
C ALA A 301 -17.55 -5.82 2.75
N LEU A 302 -18.07 -7.03 2.75
CA LEU A 302 -17.76 -8.04 1.76
C LEU A 302 -18.67 -7.84 0.55
N THR A 303 -18.10 -7.65 -0.63
CA THR A 303 -18.84 -7.53 -1.88
C THR A 303 -18.52 -8.69 -2.82
N ALA A 304 -19.55 -9.30 -3.40
CA ALA A 304 -19.45 -10.45 -4.29
C ALA A 304 -20.14 -10.14 -5.62
N LYS A 305 -19.36 -10.00 -6.70
CA LYS A 305 -19.85 -9.67 -8.04
C LYS A 305 -19.80 -10.86 -9.00
N LYS A 306 -20.89 -11.06 -9.73
CA LYS A 306 -21.02 -11.98 -10.84
C LYS A 306 -21.51 -11.27 -12.10
N ASN A 307 -20.74 -11.31 -13.17
CA ASN A 307 -21.20 -10.90 -14.49
C ASN A 307 -22.05 -12.04 -15.07
N LEU A 308 -23.36 -11.81 -15.17
CA LEU A 308 -24.29 -12.75 -15.78
C LEU A 308 -24.23 -12.64 -17.32
N LEU A 309 -24.11 -11.40 -17.82
CA LEU A 309 -23.96 -11.03 -19.24
C LEU A 309 -23.06 -9.77 -19.34
N PRO A 310 -22.56 -9.39 -20.52
CA PRO A 310 -21.70 -8.20 -20.68
C PRO A 310 -22.28 -6.88 -20.15
N LYS A 311 -23.60 -6.78 -20.02
CA LYS A 311 -24.33 -5.62 -19.48
C LYS A 311 -25.16 -5.94 -18.24
N LEU A 312 -25.15 -7.18 -17.76
CA LEU A 312 -25.96 -7.61 -16.62
C LEU A 312 -25.04 -8.21 -15.57
N ASP A 313 -24.99 -7.59 -14.39
CA ASP A 313 -24.26 -8.14 -13.26
C ASP A 313 -25.14 -8.27 -12.02
N LEU A 314 -24.75 -9.21 -11.18
CA LEU A 314 -25.35 -9.52 -9.89
C LEU A 314 -24.29 -9.23 -8.83
N LEU A 315 -24.63 -8.38 -7.87
CA LEU A 315 -23.72 -7.96 -6.81
C LEU A 315 -24.37 -8.27 -5.47
N GLY A 316 -23.69 -9.01 -4.60
CA GLY A 316 -24.10 -9.22 -3.21
C GLY A 316 -23.20 -8.43 -2.27
N GLU A 317 -23.76 -7.87 -1.21
CA GLU A 317 -23.03 -7.10 -0.19
C GLU A 317 -23.44 -7.54 1.22
N SER A 318 -22.46 -7.63 2.13
CA SER A 318 -22.68 -7.91 3.55
C SER A 318 -21.69 -7.13 4.41
N PHE A 319 -22.18 -6.42 5.42
CA PHE A 319 -21.33 -5.69 6.37
C PHE A 319 -20.75 -6.66 7.41
N LEU A 320 -19.48 -6.48 7.78
CA LEU A 320 -18.78 -7.33 8.74
C LEU A 320 -19.02 -6.92 10.20
N SER A 321 -19.34 -5.65 10.44
CA SER A 321 -19.65 -5.09 11.75
C SER A 321 -20.98 -5.56 12.34
N SER A 322 -21.92 -5.98 11.47
CA SER A 322 -23.26 -6.42 11.84
C SER A 322 -23.81 -7.45 10.85
N PRO A 323 -23.20 -8.64 10.74
CA PRO A 323 -23.64 -9.68 9.79
C PRO A 323 -25.09 -10.15 10.03
N GLU A 324 -25.61 -9.96 11.25
CA GLU A 324 -27.00 -10.25 11.61
C GLU A 324 -28.02 -9.17 11.17
N GLU A 325 -27.59 -7.97 10.79
CA GLU A 325 -28.49 -6.89 10.37
C GLU A 325 -28.95 -7.01 8.91
N GLY A 326 -28.30 -7.88 8.12
CA GLY A 326 -28.77 -8.20 6.78
C GLY A 326 -27.70 -8.32 5.70
N SER A 327 -28.15 -8.68 4.50
CA SER A 327 -27.35 -8.66 3.29
C SER A 327 -28.17 -8.07 2.15
N GLN A 328 -27.48 -7.39 1.23
CA GLN A 328 -28.09 -6.76 0.07
C GLN A 328 -27.67 -7.47 -1.21
N LEU A 329 -28.59 -7.52 -2.17
CA LEU A 329 -28.39 -8.15 -3.47
C LEU A 329 -28.90 -7.22 -4.56
N PHE A 330 -28.03 -6.89 -5.50
CA PHE A 330 -28.28 -5.96 -6.58
C PHE A 330 -28.21 -6.69 -7.91
N LEU A 331 -29.23 -6.52 -8.74
CA LEU A 331 -29.23 -6.93 -10.14
C LEU A 331 -29.11 -5.68 -11.02
N ARG A 332 -27.96 -5.45 -11.63
CA ARG A 332 -27.68 -4.25 -12.42
C ARG A 332 -27.65 -4.54 -13.90
N TYR A 333 -28.48 -3.83 -14.66
CA TYR A 333 -28.50 -3.86 -16.12
C TYR A 333 -28.07 -2.52 -16.71
N THR A 334 -26.91 -2.51 -17.39
CA THR A 334 -26.34 -1.31 -18.01
C THR A 334 -26.92 -1.10 -19.40
N LEU A 335 -27.94 -0.25 -19.50
CA LEU A 335 -28.55 0.15 -20.78
C LEU A 335 -27.55 0.93 -21.64
N SER A 336 -26.86 1.90 -21.02
CA SER A 336 -25.78 2.69 -21.62
C SER A 336 -24.76 3.11 -20.54
N PRO A 337 -23.57 3.63 -20.88
CA PRO A 337 -22.60 4.12 -19.88
C PRO A 337 -23.15 5.21 -18.94
N LYS A 338 -24.28 5.84 -19.29
CA LYS A 338 -24.94 6.87 -18.47
C LYS A 338 -26.28 6.43 -17.89
N LEU A 339 -26.78 5.23 -18.21
CA LEU A 339 -28.11 4.80 -17.79
C LEU A 339 -28.07 3.33 -17.38
N GLN A 340 -28.49 3.05 -16.16
CA GLN A 340 -28.54 1.72 -15.58
C GLN A 340 -29.90 1.49 -14.92
N LEU A 341 -30.42 0.27 -15.05
CA LEU A 341 -31.57 -0.22 -14.30
C LEU A 341 -31.04 -1.13 -13.20
N ILE A 342 -31.54 -0.98 -11.98
CA ILE A 342 -31.00 -1.71 -10.83
C ILE A 342 -32.16 -2.26 -10.01
N GLY A 343 -32.24 -3.58 -9.91
CA GLY A 343 -33.10 -4.25 -8.94
C GLY A 343 -32.34 -4.45 -7.64
N THR A 344 -32.99 -4.19 -6.51
CA THR A 344 -32.46 -4.33 -5.16
C THR A 344 -33.28 -5.35 -4.40
N LEU A 345 -32.64 -6.27 -3.72
CA LEU A 345 -33.26 -7.17 -2.75
C LEU A 345 -32.47 -7.03 -1.46
N ASP A 346 -33.12 -6.52 -0.42
CA ASP A 346 -32.52 -6.32 0.89
C ASP A 346 -33.20 -7.28 1.88
N THR A 347 -32.42 -7.94 2.72
CA THR A 347 -32.93 -8.82 3.77
C THR A 347 -32.47 -8.35 5.13
N ILE A 348 -33.41 -8.23 6.06
CA ILE A 348 -33.16 -7.94 7.47
C ILE A 348 -33.35 -9.25 8.24
N ASN A 349 -32.25 -9.91 8.60
CA ASN A 349 -32.33 -11.23 9.22
C ASN A 349 -32.97 -11.16 10.62
N SER A 350 -32.71 -10.10 11.38
CA SER A 350 -33.28 -9.90 12.73
C SER A 350 -34.81 -9.80 12.76
N GLU A 351 -35.44 -9.30 11.70
CA GLU A 351 -36.91 -9.13 11.61
C GLU A 351 -37.57 -10.11 10.64
N ASN A 352 -36.79 -10.94 9.94
CA ASN A 352 -37.24 -11.80 8.86
C ASN A 352 -38.05 -11.05 7.77
N ARG A 353 -37.62 -9.81 7.48
CA ARG A 353 -38.24 -8.94 6.48
C ARG A 353 -37.33 -8.82 5.27
N SER A 354 -37.94 -8.82 4.09
CA SER A 354 -37.25 -8.59 2.82
C SER A 354 -37.90 -7.41 2.12
N SER A 355 -37.09 -6.51 1.56
CA SER A 355 -37.58 -5.44 0.69
C SER A 355 -37.06 -5.62 -0.73
N LEU A 356 -37.90 -5.25 -1.70
CA LEU A 356 -37.57 -5.24 -3.11
C LEU A 356 -37.62 -3.80 -3.60
N GLY A 357 -36.52 -3.37 -4.22
CA GLY A 357 -36.37 -2.05 -4.83
C GLY A 357 -36.15 -2.17 -6.34
N LEU A 358 -36.57 -1.14 -7.07
CA LEU A 358 -36.21 -0.96 -8.46
C LEU A 358 -35.81 0.50 -8.66
N ASP A 359 -34.54 0.71 -8.99
CA ASP A 359 -33.95 2.02 -9.23
C ASP A 359 -33.56 2.18 -10.70
N ILE A 360 -33.66 3.41 -11.19
CA ILE A 360 -33.04 3.82 -12.46
C ILE A 360 -31.95 4.84 -12.14
N ALA A 361 -30.70 4.49 -12.43
CA ALA A 361 -29.56 5.38 -12.25
C ALA A 361 -29.21 6.06 -13.58
N TYR A 362 -29.26 7.40 -13.61
CA TYR A 362 -28.83 8.19 -14.75
C TYR A 362 -27.67 9.12 -14.38
N THR A 363 -26.54 8.95 -15.07
CA THR A 363 -25.35 9.77 -14.90
C THR A 363 -25.38 10.94 -15.88
N ALA A 364 -25.89 12.07 -15.42
CA ALA A 364 -25.78 13.35 -16.11
C ALA A 364 -24.44 14.01 -15.78
N LEU A 365 -23.49 13.98 -16.71
CA LEU A 365 -22.31 14.83 -16.62
C LEU A 365 -22.74 16.24 -17.04
N ALA A 366 -22.88 17.15 -16.08
CA ALA A 366 -23.02 18.57 -16.39
C ALA A 366 -21.85 18.97 -17.29
N ARG A 367 -22.13 19.42 -18.52
CA ARG A 367 -21.17 20.22 -19.27
C ARG A 367 -21.02 21.50 -18.47
N HIS A 368 -19.96 21.56 -17.67
CA HIS A 368 -19.59 22.78 -16.98
C HIS A 368 -19.48 23.87 -18.04
N LYS A 369 -20.15 25.00 -17.82
CA LYS A 369 -19.88 26.23 -18.56
C LYS A 369 -18.37 26.47 -18.43
N ARG A 370 -17.68 26.75 -19.54
CA ARG A 370 -16.24 27.09 -19.50
C ARG A 370 -16.05 28.15 -18.43
N SER A 371 -15.26 27.83 -17.42
CA SER A 371 -14.99 28.72 -16.28
C SER A 371 -13.95 29.76 -16.67
N VAL A 372 -13.09 29.44 -17.64
CA VAL A 372 -12.00 30.29 -18.08
C VAL A 372 -11.64 29.99 -19.54
N GLU A 373 -11.35 31.03 -20.31
CA GLU A 373 -10.78 30.94 -21.65
C GLU A 373 -9.27 31.21 -21.60
N PHE A 374 -8.46 30.31 -22.18
CA PHE A 374 -7.02 30.54 -22.31
C PHE A 374 -6.68 31.03 -23.71
N GLN A 375 -6.06 32.21 -23.80
CA GLN A 375 -5.50 32.76 -25.02
C GLN A 375 -3.98 32.70 -24.89
N ILE A 376 -3.34 31.83 -25.66
CA ILE A 376 -1.88 31.62 -25.62
C ILE A 376 -1.29 32.07 -26.95
N SER A 377 -0.25 32.89 -26.90
CA SER A 377 0.51 33.36 -28.05
C SER A 377 2.01 33.16 -27.85
N GLY A 378 2.73 32.98 -28.96
CA GLY A 378 4.18 32.78 -28.98
C GLY A 378 4.64 31.37 -28.63
N ASN A 379 3.72 30.42 -28.43
CA ASN A 379 4.04 29.00 -28.24
C ASN A 379 4.18 28.29 -29.59
N GLU A 380 5.39 28.27 -30.16
CA GLU A 380 5.68 27.56 -31.41
C GLU A 380 6.16 26.13 -31.16
N TYR A 381 6.91 25.91 -30.08
CA TYR A 381 7.46 24.61 -29.74
C TYR A 381 6.46 23.68 -29.04
N PHE A 382 5.73 24.19 -28.04
CA PHE A 382 4.72 23.42 -27.31
C PHE A 382 3.31 23.79 -27.74
N SER A 383 2.45 22.79 -27.88
CA SER A 383 1.03 23.01 -28.15
C SER A 383 0.32 23.62 -26.93
N LYS A 384 -0.78 24.35 -27.18
CA LYS A 384 -1.67 24.86 -26.13
C LYS A 384 -2.07 23.76 -25.12
N SER A 385 -2.35 22.55 -25.61
CA SER A 385 -2.72 21.42 -24.77
C SER A 385 -1.60 20.95 -23.84
N GLU A 386 -0.34 20.94 -24.30
CA GLU A 386 0.80 20.53 -23.50
C GLU A 386 1.08 21.54 -22.38
N LEU A 387 1.00 22.84 -22.69
CA LEU A 387 1.17 23.92 -21.71
C LEU A 387 0.06 23.93 -20.65
N LEU A 388 -1.19 23.68 -21.04
CA LEU A 388 -2.27 23.56 -20.07
C LEU A 388 -2.14 22.28 -19.23
N ALA A 389 -1.69 21.19 -19.84
CA ALA A 389 -1.50 19.91 -19.14
C ALA A 389 -0.36 19.97 -18.11
N SER A 390 0.75 20.67 -18.39
CA SER A 390 1.85 20.85 -17.44
C SER A 390 1.40 21.54 -16.16
N GLU A 391 0.48 22.51 -16.28
CA GLU A 391 -0.12 23.22 -15.14
C GLU A 391 -1.40 22.55 -14.61
N ARG A 392 -1.82 21.42 -15.17
CA ARG A 392 -3.08 20.73 -14.87
C ARG A 392 -4.30 21.66 -14.99
N LEU A 393 -4.23 22.61 -15.92
CA LEU A 393 -5.27 23.58 -16.22
C LEU A 393 -6.16 23.08 -17.37
N SER A 394 -7.41 23.51 -17.35
CA SER A 394 -8.38 23.25 -18.41
C SER A 394 -9.37 24.42 -18.51
N GLU A 395 -10.15 24.48 -19.58
CA GLU A 395 -11.22 25.49 -19.76
C GLU A 395 -12.30 25.46 -18.66
N TYR A 396 -12.24 24.49 -17.75
CA TYR A 396 -13.14 24.35 -16.61
C TYR A 396 -12.51 24.74 -15.27
N SER A 397 -11.20 25.03 -15.25
CA SER A 397 -10.47 25.42 -14.06
C SER A 397 -10.94 26.78 -13.54
N ARG A 398 -10.97 26.96 -12.22
CA ARG A 398 -11.17 28.27 -11.60
C ARG A 398 -9.81 28.86 -11.27
N VAL A 399 -9.36 29.82 -12.07
CA VAL A 399 -8.06 30.45 -11.89
C VAL A 399 -8.24 31.70 -11.03
N HIS A 400 -7.66 31.67 -9.82
CA HIS A 400 -7.63 32.84 -8.96
C HIS A 400 -6.45 33.76 -9.35
N PRO A 401 -6.59 35.09 -9.36
CA PRO A 401 -5.51 35.99 -9.76
C PRO A 401 -4.21 35.82 -8.96
N SER A 402 -4.29 35.38 -7.70
CA SER A 402 -3.11 35.15 -6.84
C SER A 402 -2.21 34.01 -7.34
N VAL A 403 -2.71 33.08 -8.15
CA VAL A 403 -1.91 31.94 -8.64
C VAL A 403 -1.20 32.22 -9.97
N LEU A 404 -1.49 33.34 -10.64
CA LEU A 404 -0.96 33.64 -11.97
C LEU A 404 0.58 33.73 -11.99
N GLY A 405 1.18 34.37 -10.99
CA GLY A 405 2.65 34.47 -10.90
C GLY A 405 3.34 33.10 -10.78
N ARG A 406 2.69 32.14 -10.09
CA ARG A 406 3.19 30.76 -10.00
C ARG A 406 3.06 30.04 -11.34
N ILE A 407 1.92 30.18 -12.02
CA ILE A 407 1.69 29.58 -13.35
C ILE A 407 2.74 30.08 -14.36
N ALA A 408 3.00 31.38 -14.41
CA ALA A 408 4.04 31.93 -15.28
C ALA A 408 5.44 31.38 -14.95
N THR A 409 5.78 31.28 -13.67
CA THR A 409 7.07 30.73 -13.23
C THR A 409 7.21 29.26 -13.65
N ASN A 410 6.18 28.44 -13.42
CA ASN A 410 6.21 27.03 -13.76
C ASN A 410 6.30 26.79 -15.27
N LEU A 411 5.52 27.54 -16.07
CA LEU A 411 5.57 27.45 -17.53
C LEU A 411 6.93 27.90 -18.08
N ARG A 412 7.52 28.95 -17.51
CA ARG A 412 8.88 29.37 -17.83
C ARG A 412 9.87 28.23 -17.55
N ASP A 413 9.79 27.63 -16.36
CA ASP A 413 10.68 26.54 -15.96
C ASP A 413 10.45 25.28 -16.84
N PHE A 414 9.22 25.05 -17.30
CA PHE A 414 8.90 24.00 -18.28
C PHE A 414 9.63 24.20 -19.61
N TYR A 415 9.68 25.42 -20.12
CA TYR A 415 10.49 25.78 -21.29
C TYR A 415 12.00 25.66 -21.03
N TRP A 416 12.47 26.08 -19.86
CA TRP A 416 13.88 25.96 -19.47
C TRP A 416 14.34 24.50 -19.42
N ASN A 417 13.50 23.62 -18.87
CA ASN A 417 13.74 22.18 -18.83
C ASN A 417 13.80 21.56 -20.24
N ALA A 418 13.12 22.18 -21.22
CA ALA A 418 13.19 21.81 -22.64
C ALA A 418 14.35 22.49 -23.39
N GLY A 419 15.22 23.23 -22.70
CA GLY A 419 16.43 23.86 -23.26
C GLY A 419 16.26 25.30 -23.73
N PHE A 420 15.11 25.95 -23.51
CA PHE A 420 14.86 27.34 -23.87
C PHE A 420 15.15 28.27 -22.68
N TRP A 421 16.42 28.49 -22.37
CA TRP A 421 16.83 29.14 -21.11
C TRP A 421 16.56 30.65 -21.03
N ASP A 422 16.23 31.29 -22.15
CA ASP A 422 15.81 32.69 -22.19
C ASP A 422 14.30 32.83 -22.28
N ALA A 423 13.56 31.72 -22.19
CA ALA A 423 12.12 31.78 -22.32
C ALA A 423 11.52 32.68 -21.25
N SER A 424 10.61 33.54 -21.65
CA SER A 424 9.85 34.43 -20.79
C SER A 424 8.35 34.11 -20.94
N VAL A 425 7.61 34.21 -19.84
CA VAL A 425 6.16 33.99 -19.83
C VAL A 425 5.51 35.15 -19.10
N GLU A 426 4.78 35.95 -19.85
CA GLU A 426 3.90 36.97 -19.32
C GLU A 426 2.47 36.43 -19.25
N ILE A 427 1.82 36.63 -18.11
CA ILE A 427 0.46 36.17 -17.88
C ILE A 427 -0.38 37.30 -17.32
N ASP A 428 -1.54 37.50 -17.92
CA ASP A 428 -2.54 38.45 -17.45
C ASP A 428 -3.92 37.79 -17.44
N CYS A 429 -4.87 38.38 -16.74
CA CYS A 429 -6.24 37.89 -16.78
C CYS A 429 -7.30 38.99 -16.67
N SER A 430 -8.38 38.83 -17.44
CA SER A 430 -9.61 39.60 -17.24
C SER A 430 -10.47 38.91 -16.17
N LYS A 431 -10.98 39.69 -15.22
CA LYS A 431 -11.70 39.17 -14.06
C LYS A 431 -13.18 39.48 -14.15
N THR A 432 -13.99 38.52 -13.75
CA THR A 432 -15.38 38.74 -13.34
C THR A 432 -15.53 38.17 -11.94
N TYR A 433 -15.71 39.03 -10.94
CA TYR A 433 -15.58 38.71 -9.51
C TYR A 433 -14.15 38.26 -9.11
N ASP A 434 -14.03 37.18 -8.33
CA ASP A 434 -12.77 36.69 -7.75
C ASP A 434 -12.00 35.69 -8.63
N THR A 435 -12.51 35.37 -9.82
CA THR A 435 -11.88 34.42 -10.74
C THR A 435 -11.61 35.04 -12.10
N CYS A 436 -10.56 34.58 -12.76
CA CYS A 436 -10.23 34.97 -14.13
C CYS A 436 -11.18 34.28 -15.12
N ASP A 437 -11.81 35.06 -16.00
CA ASP A 437 -12.67 34.57 -17.09
C ASP A 437 -11.87 34.35 -18.37
N VAL A 438 -10.88 35.21 -18.64
CA VAL A 438 -9.93 35.03 -19.74
C VAL A 438 -8.53 35.16 -19.17
N VAL A 439 -7.68 34.17 -19.41
CA VAL A 439 -6.26 34.18 -19.07
C VAL A 439 -5.47 34.30 -20.37
N THR A 440 -4.69 35.37 -20.48
CA THR A 440 -3.85 35.64 -21.64
C THR A 440 -2.41 35.32 -21.27
N LEU A 441 -1.80 34.41 -22.01
CA LEU A 441 -0.40 34.04 -21.88
C LEU A 441 0.37 34.50 -23.12
N HIS A 442 1.38 35.32 -22.92
CA HIS A 442 2.34 35.66 -23.96
C HIS A 442 3.68 35.01 -23.62
N ILE A 443 4.14 34.12 -24.50
CA ILE A 443 5.39 33.38 -24.33
C ILE A 443 6.40 33.90 -25.35
N GLU A 444 7.60 34.23 -24.89
CA GLU A 444 8.76 34.42 -25.77
C GLU A 444 9.67 33.20 -25.57
N GLU A 445 9.71 32.26 -26.51
CA GLU A 445 10.47 31.01 -26.32
C GLU A 445 11.98 31.21 -26.37
N GLY A 446 12.46 32.15 -27.19
CA GLY A 446 13.87 32.33 -27.45
C GLY A 446 14.49 31.16 -28.21
N SER A 447 15.81 31.01 -28.13
CA SER A 447 16.55 29.92 -28.81
C SER A 447 16.85 28.77 -27.86
N ARG A 448 16.94 27.55 -28.40
CA ARG A 448 17.41 26.40 -27.63
C ARG A 448 18.91 26.47 -27.41
N TYR A 449 19.31 26.34 -26.15
CA TYR A 449 20.71 26.32 -25.75
C TYR A 449 21.31 24.92 -25.96
N THR A 450 22.59 24.89 -26.35
CA THR A 450 23.37 23.65 -26.41
C THR A 450 24.41 23.59 -25.30
N VAL A 451 24.89 22.38 -25.00
CA VAL A 451 26.02 22.16 -24.09
C VAL A 451 27.32 22.34 -24.87
N ASP A 452 28.12 23.34 -24.49
CA ASP A 452 29.42 23.64 -25.11
C ASP A 452 30.59 22.96 -24.41
N ASP A 453 30.48 22.80 -23.09
CA ASP A 453 31.54 22.24 -22.25
C ASP A 453 30.95 21.51 -21.04
N VAL A 454 31.70 20.52 -20.54
CA VAL A 454 31.32 19.72 -19.36
C VAL A 454 32.44 19.81 -18.33
N HIS A 455 32.16 20.44 -17.19
CA HIS A 455 33.11 20.60 -16.10
C HIS A 455 32.88 19.55 -15.02
N PHE A 456 33.91 18.77 -14.71
CA PHE A 456 33.84 17.68 -13.73
C PHE A 456 35.20 17.40 -13.07
N PRO A 457 35.22 16.87 -11.85
CA PRO A 457 36.46 16.48 -11.18
C PRO A 457 37.07 15.22 -11.82
N ARG A 458 37.99 15.39 -12.78
CA ARG A 458 38.62 14.29 -13.54
C ARG A 458 39.19 13.17 -12.67
N HIS A 459 39.74 13.49 -11.50
CA HIS A 459 40.34 12.52 -10.58
C HIS A 459 39.31 11.62 -9.88
N ALA A 460 38.03 12.01 -9.86
CA ALA A 460 36.96 11.24 -9.25
C ALA A 460 36.31 10.23 -10.21
N LEU A 461 36.78 10.15 -11.46
CA LEU A 461 36.18 9.35 -12.53
C LEU A 461 37.19 8.42 -13.19
N ASN A 462 36.69 7.28 -13.69
CA ASN A 462 37.47 6.37 -14.53
C ASN A 462 37.58 6.86 -15.99
N SER A 463 38.47 6.27 -16.78
CA SER A 463 38.69 6.66 -18.18
C SER A 463 37.42 6.57 -19.04
N ALA A 464 36.58 5.56 -18.81
CA ALA A 464 35.33 5.36 -19.55
C ALA A 464 34.24 6.39 -19.23
N ALA A 465 34.24 6.98 -18.04
CA ALA A 465 33.35 8.08 -17.66
C ALA A 465 33.87 9.42 -18.16
N VAL A 466 35.19 9.63 -18.14
CA VAL A 466 35.84 10.81 -18.71
C VAL A 466 35.56 10.89 -20.22
N GLU A 467 35.79 9.80 -20.96
CA GLU A 467 35.55 9.74 -22.41
C GLU A 467 34.08 10.01 -22.76
N TYR A 468 33.15 9.45 -21.97
CA TYR A 468 31.71 9.72 -22.13
C TYR A 468 31.37 11.21 -21.96
N LEU A 469 31.86 11.86 -20.89
CA LEU A 469 31.58 13.27 -20.62
C LEU A 469 32.22 14.20 -21.66
N GLU A 470 33.43 13.89 -22.13
CA GLU A 470 34.07 14.63 -23.21
C GLU A 470 33.26 14.53 -24.52
N ALA A 471 32.73 13.34 -24.83
CA ALA A 471 31.88 13.14 -26.00
C ALA A 471 30.57 13.97 -25.94
N ILE A 472 30.01 14.21 -24.75
CA ILE A 472 28.81 15.06 -24.58
C ILE A 472 29.11 16.51 -24.98
N GLY A 473 30.26 17.06 -24.55
CA GLY A 473 30.68 18.41 -24.90
C GLY A 473 30.97 18.60 -26.39
N HIS A 474 31.54 17.58 -27.06
CA HIS A 474 31.86 17.67 -28.49
C HIS A 474 30.64 17.61 -29.42
N LYS A 475 29.54 16.96 -29.01
CA LYS A 475 28.38 16.68 -29.86
C LYS A 475 27.30 17.78 -29.84
N LYS A 476 27.51 18.89 -29.12
CA LYS A 476 26.57 20.04 -29.01
C LYS A 476 25.11 19.62 -28.74
N HIS A 477 24.89 18.74 -27.77
CA HIS A 477 23.55 18.33 -27.35
C HIS A 477 22.75 19.51 -26.77
N TYR A 478 21.41 19.46 -26.84
CA TYR A 478 20.58 20.50 -26.20
C TYR A 478 20.67 20.43 -24.67
N ALA A 479 20.80 21.58 -24.03
CA ALA A 479 20.91 21.70 -22.57
C ALA A 479 19.54 21.51 -21.89
N THR A 480 19.03 20.29 -21.89
CA THR A 480 17.71 19.92 -21.35
C THR A 480 17.82 19.23 -19.98
N GLU A 481 16.71 19.21 -19.24
CA GLU A 481 16.60 18.44 -17.99
C GLU A 481 16.76 16.93 -18.25
N GLU A 482 16.27 16.45 -19.39
CA GLU A 482 16.43 15.06 -19.82
C GLU A 482 17.91 14.69 -19.97
N LEU A 483 18.69 15.50 -20.69
CA LEU A 483 20.14 15.28 -20.83
C LEU A 483 20.86 15.37 -19.48
N ARG A 484 20.52 16.36 -18.65
CA ARG A 484 21.10 16.51 -17.31
C ARG A 484 20.88 15.27 -16.45
N SER A 485 19.65 14.75 -16.46
CA SER A 485 19.28 13.54 -15.73
C SER A 485 19.93 12.29 -16.31
N GLU A 486 20.01 12.17 -17.64
CA GLU A 486 20.69 11.06 -18.34
C GLU A 486 22.19 11.03 -17.96
N VAL A 487 22.89 12.15 -18.11
CA VAL A 487 24.32 12.25 -17.77
C VAL A 487 24.56 11.94 -16.29
N GLN A 488 23.72 12.47 -15.40
CA GLN A 488 23.82 12.17 -13.96
C GLN A 488 23.68 10.67 -13.68
N GLN A 489 22.70 10.02 -14.31
CA GLN A 489 22.47 8.57 -14.13
C GLN A 489 23.60 7.73 -14.74
N GLU A 490 24.10 8.09 -15.92
CA GLU A 490 25.19 7.38 -16.59
C GLU A 490 26.47 7.43 -15.76
N VAL A 491 26.82 8.60 -15.23
CA VAL A 491 28.01 8.76 -14.39
C VAL A 491 27.87 7.98 -13.09
N ILE A 492 26.69 8.00 -12.46
CA ILE A 492 26.41 7.15 -11.28
C ILE A 492 26.56 5.67 -11.62
N ARG A 493 26.04 5.21 -12.77
CA ARG A 493 26.15 3.82 -13.21
C ARG A 493 27.61 3.39 -13.38
N LYS A 494 28.42 4.21 -14.05
CA LYS A 494 29.86 3.96 -14.25
C LYS A 494 30.65 3.97 -12.94
N LEU A 495 30.31 4.85 -12.00
CA LEU A 495 30.93 4.85 -10.67
C LEU A 495 30.57 3.57 -9.89
N ARG A 496 29.34 3.10 -10.00
CA ARG A 496 28.90 1.87 -9.33
C ARG A 496 29.54 0.62 -9.91
N SER A 497 29.76 0.55 -11.22
CA SER A 497 30.48 -0.57 -11.83
C SER A 497 31.91 -0.70 -11.30
N ASP A 498 32.47 0.39 -10.80
CA ASP A 498 33.82 0.46 -10.22
C ASP A 498 33.82 0.25 -8.68
N GLY A 499 32.66 -0.05 -8.10
CA GLY A 499 32.50 -0.34 -6.67
C GLY A 499 32.11 0.86 -5.80
N TYR A 500 31.89 2.04 -6.37
CA TYR A 500 31.47 3.23 -5.62
C TYR A 500 29.94 3.28 -5.44
N LEU A 501 29.40 2.40 -4.59
CA LEU A 501 27.94 2.24 -4.42
C LEU A 501 27.25 3.47 -3.79
N GLN A 502 27.98 4.21 -2.96
CA GLN A 502 27.49 5.41 -2.28
C GLN A 502 27.64 6.68 -3.13
N ALA A 503 28.13 6.55 -4.37
CA ALA A 503 28.39 7.70 -5.23
C ALA A 503 27.15 8.59 -5.40
N ARG A 504 27.34 9.89 -5.18
CA ARG A 504 26.36 10.94 -5.41
C ARG A 504 26.90 11.86 -6.48
N VAL A 505 26.08 12.11 -7.49
CA VAL A 505 26.39 13.01 -8.59
C VAL A 505 25.29 14.05 -8.65
N GLN A 506 25.68 15.32 -8.65
CA GLN A 506 24.80 16.44 -8.91
C GLN A 506 25.22 17.09 -10.21
N ALA A 507 24.31 17.13 -11.18
CA ALA A 507 24.51 17.82 -12.45
C ALA A 507 23.71 19.14 -12.45
N SER A 508 24.33 20.23 -12.92
CA SER A 508 23.71 21.55 -13.02
C SER A 508 24.22 22.32 -14.23
N TYR A 509 23.43 23.27 -14.73
CA TYR A 509 23.84 24.13 -15.82
C TYR A 509 24.28 25.50 -15.30
N SER A 510 25.41 25.99 -15.81
CA SER A 510 25.87 27.37 -15.64
C SER A 510 25.92 28.08 -17.00
N PRO A 511 25.86 29.42 -17.05
CA PRO A 511 26.08 30.16 -18.29
C PRO A 511 27.36 29.69 -19.00
N GLY A 512 27.24 29.31 -20.28
CA GLY A 512 28.35 28.94 -21.13
C GLY A 512 28.99 30.17 -21.77
N ALA A 513 30.13 29.96 -22.41
CA ALA A 513 30.80 30.99 -23.20
C ALA A 513 31.08 30.37 -24.57
N SER A 514 30.09 30.43 -25.47
CA SER A 514 30.27 29.98 -26.84
C SER A 514 31.21 30.93 -27.58
N GLU A 515 32.28 30.38 -28.18
CA GLU A 515 33.20 31.15 -29.03
C GLU A 515 32.50 31.72 -30.28
N ASP A 516 31.40 31.09 -30.72
CA ASP A 516 30.62 31.48 -31.89
C ASP A 516 29.49 32.49 -31.57
N GLY A 517 29.32 32.87 -30.30
CA GLY A 517 28.20 33.71 -29.83
C GLY A 517 26.85 33.00 -29.81
N ALA A 518 26.82 31.67 -30.03
CA ALA A 518 25.61 30.87 -29.94
C ALA A 518 25.16 30.67 -28.48
N PRO A 519 23.86 30.56 -28.20
CA PRO A 519 23.36 30.32 -26.85
C PRO A 519 23.86 28.97 -26.32
N SER A 520 24.71 29.00 -25.30
CA SER A 520 25.31 27.81 -24.71
C SER A 520 25.25 27.78 -23.18
N ARG A 521 25.22 26.56 -22.63
CA ARG A 521 25.30 26.26 -21.20
C ARG A 521 26.44 25.30 -20.94
N ARG A 522 27.24 25.59 -19.92
CA ARG A 522 28.23 24.63 -19.41
C ARG A 522 27.56 23.68 -18.42
N LEU A 523 27.75 22.37 -18.61
CA LEU A 523 27.26 21.35 -17.68
C LEU A 523 28.29 21.12 -16.58
N HIS A 524 27.92 21.38 -15.33
CA HIS A 524 28.79 21.20 -14.16
C HIS A 524 28.37 19.96 -13.37
N LEU A 525 29.31 19.05 -13.12
CA LEU A 525 29.11 17.87 -12.28
C LEU A 525 29.89 18.01 -10.98
N SER A 526 29.17 17.93 -9.85
CA SER A 526 29.73 17.71 -8.53
C SER A 526 29.61 16.23 -8.18
N ILE A 527 30.71 15.60 -7.79
CA ILE A 527 30.80 14.15 -7.57
C ILE A 527 31.37 13.90 -6.17
N ASP A 528 30.60 13.16 -5.38
CA ASP A 528 31.05 12.55 -4.13
C ASP A 528 31.03 11.03 -4.35
N SER A 529 32.19 10.44 -4.56
CA SER A 529 32.32 9.02 -4.88
C SER A 529 32.12 8.10 -3.65
N GLY A 530 32.23 8.62 -2.43
CA GLY A 530 32.23 7.80 -1.23
C GLY A 530 33.38 6.78 -1.20
N ARG A 531 33.19 5.66 -0.50
CA ARG A 531 34.20 4.58 -0.43
C ARG A 531 33.89 3.48 -1.45
N ALA A 532 34.93 3.03 -2.14
CA ALA A 532 34.84 1.84 -2.98
C ALA A 532 34.59 0.59 -2.14
N VAL A 533 33.74 -0.30 -2.64
CA VAL A 533 33.42 -1.58 -2.04
C VAL A 533 33.70 -2.67 -3.07
N THR A 534 34.30 -3.77 -2.63
CA THR A 534 34.51 -4.96 -3.45
C THR A 534 33.66 -6.08 -2.89
N PHE A 535 32.89 -6.74 -3.75
CA PHE A 535 32.16 -7.95 -3.40
C PHE A 535 33.07 -9.16 -3.67
N LEU A 536 33.12 -10.09 -2.71
CA LEU A 536 33.80 -11.36 -2.86
C LEU A 536 32.77 -12.47 -2.63
N PHE A 537 32.38 -13.15 -3.70
CA PHE A 537 31.43 -14.26 -3.59
C PHE A 537 32.22 -15.56 -3.40
N GLN A 538 31.89 -16.31 -2.35
CA GLN A 538 32.53 -17.60 -2.05
C GLN A 538 31.54 -18.74 -2.31
N GLY A 539 32.02 -19.82 -2.92
CA GLY A 539 31.23 -21.04 -3.16
C GLY A 539 30.43 -21.07 -4.47
N ASN A 540 30.42 -19.98 -5.25
CA ASN A 540 29.82 -19.95 -6.58
C ASN A 540 30.87 -20.28 -7.66
N SER A 541 30.68 -21.38 -8.39
CA SER A 541 31.52 -21.78 -9.52
C SER A 541 30.83 -21.66 -10.89
N THR A 542 29.55 -21.24 -10.89
CA THR A 542 28.69 -21.28 -12.08
C THR A 542 28.46 -19.91 -12.69
N PHE A 543 28.35 -18.87 -11.87
CA PHE A 543 28.20 -17.48 -12.31
C PHE A 543 29.38 -16.64 -11.86
N THR A 544 29.74 -15.63 -12.64
CA THR A 544 30.71 -14.62 -12.22
C THR A 544 30.09 -13.69 -11.17
N ASP A 545 30.93 -13.11 -10.31
CA ASP A 545 30.53 -12.09 -9.32
C ASP A 545 29.73 -10.96 -9.97
N ARG A 546 30.07 -10.59 -11.21
CA ARG A 546 29.38 -9.56 -11.97
C ARG A 546 27.95 -9.96 -12.35
N GLU A 547 27.75 -11.18 -12.85
CA GLU A 547 26.42 -11.69 -13.24
C GLU A 547 25.46 -11.75 -12.04
N LEU A 548 25.98 -12.08 -10.85
CA LEU A 548 25.20 -12.03 -9.61
C LEU A 548 24.76 -10.60 -9.26
N LEU A 549 25.68 -9.63 -9.36
CA LEU A 549 25.37 -8.22 -9.06
C LEU A 549 24.41 -7.59 -10.09
N GLU A 550 24.46 -8.03 -11.35
CA GLU A 550 23.50 -7.65 -12.39
C GLU A 550 22.09 -8.19 -12.10
N THR A 551 21.97 -9.41 -11.55
CA THR A 551 20.67 -10.03 -11.21
C THR A 551 19.88 -9.25 -10.15
N ILE A 552 20.58 -8.57 -9.22
CA ILE A 552 19.95 -7.70 -8.21
C ILE A 552 19.77 -6.25 -8.68
N ASN A 553 19.96 -5.99 -9.98
CA ASN A 553 19.90 -4.66 -10.61
C ASN A 553 20.76 -3.61 -9.90
N LEU A 554 21.91 -4.00 -9.33
CA LEU A 554 22.74 -3.11 -8.51
C LEU A 554 23.14 -1.84 -9.27
N PHE A 555 23.54 -2.01 -10.53
CA PHE A 555 24.08 -0.94 -11.37
C PHE A 555 23.00 -0.02 -11.95
N GLU A 556 21.77 -0.53 -12.16
CA GLU A 556 20.68 0.21 -12.83
C GLU A 556 19.72 0.93 -11.87
N ARG A 557 19.91 0.79 -10.55
CA ARG A 557 19.07 1.44 -9.55
C ARG A 557 19.05 2.97 -9.70
N ARG A 558 17.86 3.57 -9.71
CA ARG A 558 17.71 5.05 -9.75
C ARG A 558 18.00 5.75 -8.42
N GLN A 559 17.77 5.07 -7.30
CA GLN A 559 17.99 5.65 -5.97
C GLN A 559 19.44 5.37 -5.47
N PRO A 560 20.07 6.32 -4.76
CA PRO A 560 21.37 6.09 -4.12
C PRO A 560 21.23 5.11 -2.95
N PHE A 561 22.29 4.35 -2.69
CA PHE A 561 22.36 3.45 -1.54
C PHE A 561 22.45 4.28 -0.26
N GLY A 562 21.65 3.94 0.75
CA GLY A 562 21.75 4.52 2.08
C GLY A 562 23.02 4.04 2.79
N ASN A 563 23.42 4.71 3.87
CA ASN A 563 24.63 4.35 4.62
C ASN A 563 24.61 2.88 5.12
N ASN A 564 23.43 2.30 5.35
CA ASN A 564 23.25 0.91 5.80
C ASN A 564 23.18 -0.12 4.68
N THR A 565 23.09 0.27 3.40
CA THR A 565 22.80 -0.72 2.35
C THR A 565 23.97 -1.64 2.04
N ILE A 566 25.22 -1.22 2.26
CA ILE A 566 26.39 -2.11 2.16
C ILE A 566 26.33 -3.21 3.23
N HIS A 567 25.90 -2.87 4.46
CA HIS A 567 25.69 -3.87 5.52
C HIS A 567 24.55 -4.84 5.21
N LEU A 568 23.50 -4.40 4.50
CA LEU A 568 22.41 -5.27 4.05
C LEU A 568 22.84 -6.20 2.91
N LEU A 569 23.65 -5.71 1.97
CA LEU A 569 24.18 -6.50 0.84
C LEU A 569 25.30 -7.48 1.25
N ALA A 570 25.98 -7.25 2.37
CA ALA A 570 27.00 -8.17 2.90
C ALA A 570 26.41 -9.26 3.82
N ARG A 571 25.15 -9.12 4.25
CA ARG A 571 24.45 -10.09 5.12
C ARG A 571 23.59 -11.08 4.33
N ASN A 572 23.24 -10.75 3.10
CA ASN A 572 22.56 -11.62 2.12
C ASN A 572 23.57 -12.09 1.09
#